data_AF-A0A924YJH2-F1
#
_entry.id   AF-A0A924YJH2-F1
#
_cell.length_a   1.000
_cell.length_b   1.000
_cell.length_c   1.000
_cell.angle_alpha   90.00
_cell.angle_beta   90.00
_cell.angle_gamma   90.00
#
_symmetry.space_group_name_H-M   'P 1'
#
loop_
_entity.id
_entity.type
_entity.pdbx_description
1 polymer ?
#
loop_
_entity_poly.entity_id
_entity_poly.type
_entity_poly.pdbx_seq_one_letter_code
_entity_poly.pdbx_strand_id
1 'polypeptide(L)'
;MSTIATFRVKRPRPTKLSDPFRDFSGDTLAKLLATPDDKLDASQYRNLLGFLPAGTYEEVIYFLPGAFRYFIANEEAAFDIPAEIIRYVSINKIYLDDDGILETVRDCLRECLDRCTKEFVVIHKARAVSQTSYIDDVKHSDFIAEFTFELVSCETHADLIEQFVRGLSDNNNDPVKSAWFLEYSARLYSPAVDPEPVRSLVKDQERLNMAADIVRHHSEFIDTAPTYWRDTFKLLNIE
;
A
#
# COMPACT_ATOMS: atom_id res chain seq x y z
N MET A 1 -15.51 12.33 1.79
CA MET A 1 -16.17 11.03 2.04
C MET A 1 -15.22 9.96 1.56
N SER A 2 -15.05 8.85 2.29
CA SER A 2 -14.18 7.74 1.88
C SER A 2 -14.70 7.10 0.60
N THR A 3 -13.85 6.98 -0.42
CA THR A 3 -14.19 6.32 -1.69
C THR A 3 -14.42 4.84 -1.45
N ILE A 4 -13.59 4.22 -0.62
CA ILE A 4 -13.71 2.80 -0.23
C ILE A 4 -15.07 2.51 0.45
N ALA A 5 -15.55 3.42 1.30
CA ALA A 5 -16.86 3.26 1.95
C ALA A 5 -18.03 3.26 0.95
N THR A 6 -17.92 4.06 -0.11
CA THR A 6 -18.96 4.21 -1.14
C THR A 6 -18.77 3.28 -2.35
N PHE A 7 -17.63 2.63 -2.50
CA PHE A 7 -17.33 1.80 -3.66
C PHE A 7 -18.28 0.60 -3.74
N ARG A 8 -18.95 0.46 -4.89
CA ARG A 8 -19.88 -0.61 -5.22
C ARG A 8 -19.61 -1.09 -6.64
N VAL A 9 -19.88 -2.37 -6.87
CA VAL A 9 -19.87 -2.99 -8.20
C VAL A 9 -21.30 -3.41 -8.53
N LYS A 10 -21.67 -3.36 -9.81
CA LYS A 10 -23.03 -3.69 -10.27
C LYS A 10 -23.30 -5.19 -10.32
N ARG A 11 -22.25 -6.01 -10.30
CA ARG A 11 -22.34 -7.46 -10.43
C ARG A 11 -22.90 -8.07 -9.14
N PRO A 12 -23.80 -9.06 -9.20
CA PRO A 12 -24.34 -9.71 -8.02
C PRO A 12 -23.29 -10.63 -7.39
N ARG A 13 -23.54 -11.07 -6.15
CA ARG A 13 -22.76 -12.14 -5.53
C ARG A 13 -22.83 -13.40 -6.39
N PRO A 14 -21.70 -14.04 -6.76
CA PRO A 14 -21.74 -15.26 -7.55
C PRO A 14 -22.36 -16.40 -6.76
N THR A 15 -23.05 -17.31 -7.47
CA THR A 15 -23.56 -18.57 -6.89
C THR A 15 -22.63 -19.76 -7.17
N LYS A 16 -21.60 -19.54 -8.00
CA LYS A 16 -20.58 -20.52 -8.36
C LYS A 16 -19.27 -19.78 -8.69
N LEU A 17 -18.16 -20.43 -8.42
CA LEU A 17 -16.83 -20.03 -8.88
C LEU A 17 -16.33 -21.06 -9.88
N SER A 18 -15.80 -20.61 -11.02
CA SER A 18 -15.45 -21.48 -12.14
C SER A 18 -14.08 -22.15 -12.00
N ASP A 19 -13.21 -21.66 -11.11
CA ASP A 19 -11.84 -22.13 -10.90
C ASP A 19 -11.07 -22.33 -12.23
N PRO A 20 -10.76 -21.22 -12.94
CA PRO A 20 -10.13 -21.30 -14.26
C PRO A 20 -8.73 -21.95 -14.24
N PHE A 21 -8.05 -21.95 -13.09
CA PHE A 21 -6.69 -22.48 -12.93
C PHE A 21 -6.65 -23.89 -12.31
N ARG A 22 -7.78 -24.39 -11.81
CA ARG A 22 -7.93 -25.74 -11.23
C ARG A 22 -7.07 -25.96 -9.99
N ASP A 23 -6.85 -24.91 -9.21
CA ASP A 23 -6.04 -24.91 -8.00
C ASP A 23 -6.89 -25.05 -6.71
N PHE A 24 -8.23 -25.07 -6.84
CA PHE A 24 -9.14 -25.20 -5.71
C PHE A 24 -9.96 -26.48 -5.75
N SER A 25 -10.18 -27.07 -4.57
CA SER A 25 -11.15 -28.16 -4.42
C SER A 25 -12.58 -27.61 -4.41
N GLY A 26 -13.55 -28.44 -4.80
CA GLY A 26 -14.97 -28.08 -4.73
C GLY A 26 -15.42 -27.67 -3.32
N ASP A 27 -14.87 -28.30 -2.28
CA ASP A 27 -15.16 -27.94 -0.89
C ASP A 27 -14.63 -26.54 -0.51
N THR A 28 -13.44 -26.18 -1.01
CA THR A 28 -12.86 -24.84 -0.79
C THR A 28 -13.72 -23.77 -1.47
N LEU A 29 -14.13 -24.00 -2.72
CA LEU A 29 -15.01 -23.06 -3.45
C LEU A 29 -16.38 -22.93 -2.78
N ALA A 30 -16.97 -24.05 -2.34
CA ALA A 30 -18.24 -24.04 -1.62
C ALA A 30 -18.12 -23.27 -0.29
N LYS A 31 -17.01 -23.44 0.44
CA LYS A 31 -16.74 -22.70 1.68
C LYS A 31 -16.58 -21.20 1.42
N LEU A 32 -15.86 -20.79 0.37
CA LEU A 32 -15.73 -19.38 -0.01
C LEU A 32 -17.10 -18.75 -0.27
N LEU A 33 -17.93 -19.42 -1.08
CA LEU A 33 -19.27 -18.92 -1.44
C LEU A 33 -20.23 -18.89 -0.25
N ALA A 34 -20.13 -19.86 0.66
CA ALA A 34 -20.95 -19.94 1.87
C ALA A 34 -20.55 -18.93 2.96
N THR A 35 -19.31 -18.41 2.93
CA THR A 35 -18.82 -17.46 3.94
C THR A 35 -19.47 -16.09 3.74
N PRO A 36 -20.19 -15.52 4.73
CA PRO A 36 -20.75 -14.17 4.62
C PRO A 36 -19.69 -13.11 4.32
N ASP A 37 -20.05 -12.05 3.59
CA ASP A 37 -19.09 -11.01 3.16
C ASP A 37 -18.34 -10.35 4.32
N ASP A 38 -18.99 -10.14 5.46
CA ASP A 38 -18.42 -9.55 6.67
C ASP A 38 -17.55 -10.53 7.48
N LYS A 39 -17.46 -11.79 7.03
CA LYS A 39 -16.69 -12.87 7.66
C LYS A 39 -15.57 -13.39 6.78
N LEU A 40 -15.39 -12.84 5.57
CA LEU A 40 -14.26 -13.16 4.72
C LEU A 40 -12.97 -12.67 5.38
N ASP A 41 -11.98 -13.57 5.50
CA ASP A 41 -10.65 -13.25 6.00
C ASP A 41 -9.64 -12.94 4.88
N ALA A 42 -8.42 -12.57 5.27
CA ALA A 42 -7.35 -12.25 4.33
C ALA A 42 -6.99 -13.40 3.38
N SER A 43 -6.98 -14.64 3.87
CA SER A 43 -6.67 -15.81 3.04
C SER A 43 -7.78 -16.05 2.01
N GLN A 44 -9.03 -15.83 2.37
CA GLN A 44 -10.16 -15.95 1.45
C GLN A 44 -10.14 -14.85 0.40
N TYR A 45 -9.82 -13.61 0.76
CA TYR A 45 -9.61 -12.54 -0.21
C TYR A 45 -8.44 -12.83 -1.15
N ARG A 46 -7.34 -13.43 -0.67
CA ARG A 46 -6.25 -13.90 -1.53
C ARG A 46 -6.71 -14.97 -2.51
N ASN A 47 -7.51 -15.94 -2.08
CA ASN A 47 -8.04 -16.95 -2.98
C ASN A 47 -8.98 -16.35 -4.04
N LEU A 48 -9.70 -15.28 -3.69
CA LEU A 48 -10.62 -14.61 -4.62
C LEU A 48 -9.87 -13.69 -5.58
N LEU A 49 -8.95 -12.86 -5.09
CA LEU A 49 -8.32 -11.76 -5.83
C LEU A 49 -6.83 -11.98 -6.12
N GLY A 50 -6.28 -13.15 -5.81
CA GLY A 50 -4.86 -13.42 -5.97
C GLY A 50 -4.44 -13.62 -7.43
N PHE A 51 -3.17 -14.01 -7.61
CA PHE A 51 -2.61 -14.32 -8.94
C PHE A 51 -3.39 -15.42 -9.70
N LEU A 52 -3.89 -16.43 -8.98
CA LEU A 52 -4.75 -17.50 -9.49
C LEU A 52 -6.11 -17.39 -8.80
N PRO A 53 -6.99 -16.48 -9.26
CA PRO A 53 -8.27 -16.27 -8.62
C PRO A 53 -9.16 -17.50 -8.77
N ALA A 54 -9.92 -17.81 -7.72
CA ALA A 54 -10.85 -18.94 -7.67
C ALA A 54 -12.00 -18.86 -8.71
N GLY A 55 -12.16 -17.74 -9.42
CA GLY A 55 -13.20 -17.54 -10.44
C GLY A 55 -12.77 -16.58 -11.53
N THR A 56 -13.66 -16.35 -12.51
CA THR A 56 -13.42 -15.36 -13.58
C THR A 56 -13.60 -13.94 -13.05
N TYR A 57 -13.24 -12.92 -13.86
CA TYR A 57 -13.50 -11.52 -13.54
C TYR A 57 -14.96 -11.29 -13.12
N GLU A 58 -15.91 -11.77 -13.92
CA GLU A 58 -17.34 -11.56 -13.70
C GLU A 58 -17.87 -12.16 -12.39
N GLU A 59 -17.23 -13.23 -11.92
CA GLU A 59 -17.57 -13.90 -10.68
C GLU A 59 -16.92 -13.20 -9.47
N VAL A 60 -15.65 -12.83 -9.61
CA VAL A 60 -14.81 -12.38 -8.50
C VAL A 60 -14.95 -10.90 -8.19
N ILE A 61 -15.22 -10.06 -9.20
CA ILE A 61 -15.23 -8.60 -9.05
C ILE A 61 -16.20 -8.12 -7.95
N TYR A 62 -17.25 -8.89 -7.66
CA TYR A 62 -18.17 -8.69 -6.54
C TYR A 62 -17.44 -8.45 -5.21
N PHE A 63 -16.35 -9.17 -4.95
CA PHE A 63 -15.65 -9.17 -3.67
C PHE A 63 -14.64 -8.02 -3.52
N LEU A 64 -14.26 -7.34 -4.61
CA LEU A 64 -13.23 -6.30 -4.61
C LEU A 64 -13.55 -5.13 -3.64
N PRO A 65 -14.78 -4.57 -3.59
CA PRO A 65 -15.11 -3.56 -2.58
C PRO A 65 -15.00 -4.07 -1.14
N GLY A 66 -15.31 -5.36 -0.93
CA GLY A 66 -15.18 -6.01 0.38
C GLY A 66 -13.73 -6.08 0.83
N ALA A 67 -12.81 -6.42 -0.08
CA ALA A 67 -11.38 -6.50 0.20
C ALA A 67 -10.79 -5.16 0.65
N PHE A 68 -11.15 -4.05 -0.02
CA PHE A 68 -10.75 -2.71 0.42
C PHE A 68 -11.29 -2.36 1.81
N ARG A 69 -12.56 -2.68 2.09
CA ARG A 69 -13.14 -2.45 3.43
C ARG A 69 -12.48 -3.32 4.49
N TYR A 70 -12.17 -4.57 4.17
CA TYR A 70 -11.46 -5.48 5.05
C TYR A 70 -10.08 -4.93 5.39
N PHE A 71 -9.32 -4.46 4.38
CA PHE A 71 -8.01 -3.83 4.58
C PHE A 71 -8.10 -2.64 5.54
N ILE A 72 -9.07 -1.74 5.32
CA ILE A 72 -9.31 -0.61 6.23
C ILE A 72 -9.61 -1.08 7.66
N ALA A 73 -10.44 -2.10 7.82
CA ALA A 73 -10.85 -2.58 9.14
C ALA A 73 -9.73 -3.35 9.88
N ASN A 74 -8.76 -3.93 9.15
CA ASN A 74 -7.78 -4.86 9.69
C ASN A 74 -6.35 -4.54 9.23
N GLU A 75 -5.97 -3.26 9.28
CA GLU A 75 -4.72 -2.74 8.71
C GLU A 75 -3.46 -3.53 9.11
N GLU A 76 -3.38 -4.01 10.35
CA GLU A 76 -2.23 -4.78 10.86
C GLU A 76 -2.23 -6.26 10.44
N ALA A 77 -3.38 -6.83 10.07
CA ALA A 77 -3.53 -8.23 9.68
C ALA A 77 -3.67 -8.43 8.16
N ALA A 78 -3.73 -7.33 7.40
CA ALA A 78 -4.06 -7.33 5.99
C ALA A 78 -2.86 -6.96 5.07
N PHE A 79 -1.62 -7.03 5.57
CA PHE A 79 -0.40 -6.66 4.81
C PHE A 79 -0.36 -7.29 3.41
N ASP A 80 -0.71 -8.57 3.30
CA ASP A 80 -0.61 -9.29 2.03
C ASP A 80 -1.76 -9.02 1.05
N ILE A 81 -2.87 -8.39 1.48
CA ILE A 81 -4.06 -8.22 0.62
C ILE A 81 -3.83 -7.19 -0.48
N PRO A 82 -3.24 -6.02 -0.21
CA PRO A 82 -3.14 -4.99 -1.23
C PRO A 82 -2.27 -5.36 -2.43
N ALA A 83 -1.22 -6.16 -2.25
CA ALA A 83 -0.46 -6.70 -3.37
C ALA A 83 -1.35 -7.50 -4.33
N GLU A 84 -2.21 -8.38 -3.78
CA GLU A 84 -3.16 -9.17 -4.58
C GLU A 84 -4.22 -8.27 -5.23
N ILE A 85 -4.73 -7.25 -4.52
CA ILE A 85 -5.64 -6.26 -5.09
C ILE A 85 -4.99 -5.55 -6.28
N ILE A 86 -3.78 -4.98 -6.11
CA ILE A 86 -3.09 -4.23 -7.17
C ILE A 86 -2.90 -5.12 -8.40
N ARG A 87 -2.46 -6.36 -8.19
CA ARG A 87 -2.25 -7.32 -9.28
C ARG A 87 -3.55 -7.68 -9.98
N TYR A 88 -4.61 -7.98 -9.24
CA TYR A 88 -5.94 -8.27 -9.79
C TYR A 88 -6.44 -7.11 -10.65
N VAL A 89 -6.32 -5.89 -10.13
CA VAL A 89 -6.76 -4.67 -10.82
C VAL A 89 -5.96 -4.45 -12.10
N SER A 90 -4.66 -4.72 -12.06
CA SER A 90 -3.77 -4.56 -13.21
C SER A 90 -4.08 -5.56 -14.31
N ILE A 91 -4.28 -6.84 -13.96
CA ILE A 91 -4.64 -7.91 -14.89
C ILE A 91 -6.00 -7.62 -15.53
N ASN A 92 -6.96 -7.13 -14.75
CA ASN A 92 -8.34 -6.91 -15.19
C ASN A 92 -8.65 -5.46 -15.59
N LYS A 93 -7.63 -4.62 -15.86
CA LYS A 93 -7.82 -3.18 -16.08
C LYS A 93 -8.83 -2.85 -17.18
N ILE A 94 -8.85 -3.64 -18.27
CA ILE A 94 -9.75 -3.45 -19.40
C ILE A 94 -11.19 -3.70 -18.96
N TYR A 95 -11.43 -4.80 -18.22
CA TYR A 95 -12.77 -5.11 -17.71
C TYR A 95 -13.26 -4.12 -16.66
N LEU A 96 -12.35 -3.61 -15.82
CA LEU A 96 -12.65 -2.56 -14.85
C LEU A 96 -13.01 -1.23 -15.54
N ASP A 97 -12.34 -0.91 -16.65
CA ASP A 97 -12.64 0.26 -17.47
C ASP A 97 -13.99 0.11 -18.18
N ASP A 98 -14.26 -1.07 -18.77
CA ASP A 98 -15.54 -1.41 -19.40
C ASP A 98 -16.72 -1.34 -18.41
N ASP A 99 -16.51 -1.80 -17.16
CA ASP A 99 -17.50 -1.67 -16.09
C ASP A 99 -17.60 -0.23 -15.54
N GLY A 100 -16.70 0.67 -15.94
CA GLY A 100 -16.66 2.09 -15.58
C GLY A 100 -16.21 2.36 -14.15
N ILE A 101 -15.39 1.49 -13.58
CA ILE A 101 -14.96 1.52 -12.16
C ILE A 101 -13.45 1.62 -11.96
N LEU A 102 -12.64 1.59 -13.02
CA LEU A 102 -11.17 1.61 -12.92
C LEU A 102 -10.66 2.79 -12.09
N GLU A 103 -11.10 4.03 -12.35
CA GLU A 103 -10.65 5.19 -11.58
C GLU A 103 -11.13 5.16 -10.13
N THR A 104 -12.33 4.65 -9.84
CA THR A 104 -12.79 4.46 -8.46
C THR A 104 -11.90 3.47 -7.71
N VAL A 105 -11.45 2.41 -8.38
CA VAL A 105 -10.52 1.44 -7.80
C VAL A 105 -9.15 2.07 -7.56
N ARG A 106 -8.66 2.89 -8.50
CA ARG A 106 -7.41 3.65 -8.36
C ARG A 106 -7.48 4.66 -7.20
N ASP A 107 -8.62 5.32 -7.02
CA ASP A 107 -8.91 6.15 -5.85
C ASP A 107 -8.85 5.35 -4.54
N CYS A 108 -9.39 4.13 -4.52
CA CYS A 108 -9.29 3.25 -3.36
C CYS A 108 -7.84 2.86 -3.05
N LEU A 109 -7.02 2.56 -4.07
CA LEU A 109 -5.59 2.28 -3.89
C LEU A 109 -4.84 3.48 -3.30
N ARG A 110 -5.13 4.70 -3.78
CA ARG A 110 -4.57 5.93 -3.20
C ARG A 110 -5.01 6.13 -1.75
N GLU A 111 -6.29 5.92 -1.46
CA GLU A 111 -6.83 6.02 -0.10
C GLU A 111 -6.16 5.04 0.87
N CYS A 112 -5.79 3.83 0.41
CA CYS A 112 -5.00 2.89 1.21
C CYS A 112 -3.61 3.47 1.58
N LEU A 113 -2.87 4.01 0.59
CA LEU A 113 -1.57 4.64 0.83
C LEU A 113 -1.68 5.84 1.76
N ASP A 114 -2.67 6.70 1.54
CA ASP A 114 -2.90 7.89 2.38
C ASP A 114 -3.22 7.51 3.82
N ARG A 115 -3.95 6.41 4.03
CA ARG A 115 -4.29 5.94 5.38
C ARG A 115 -3.07 5.39 6.12
N CYS A 116 -2.27 4.55 5.47
CA CYS A 116 -1.05 4.00 6.07
C CYS A 116 0.05 5.06 6.28
N THR A 117 -0.01 6.17 5.54
CA THR A 117 0.91 7.32 5.71
C THR A 117 0.30 8.51 6.45
N LYS A 118 -0.85 8.32 7.11
CA LYS A 118 -1.52 9.40 7.86
C LYS A 118 -0.73 9.81 9.11
N GLU A 119 0.02 8.88 9.68
CA GLU A 119 0.88 9.08 10.84
C GLU A 119 2.27 8.54 10.52
N PHE A 120 3.29 9.03 11.23
CA PHE A 120 4.66 8.55 11.08
C PHE A 120 5.18 8.15 12.47
N VAL A 121 5.32 6.84 12.69
CA VAL A 121 5.63 6.28 14.02
C VAL A 121 6.86 5.39 13.91
N VAL A 122 7.94 5.78 14.60
CA VAL A 122 9.14 4.94 14.73
C VAL A 122 8.95 3.96 15.88
N ILE A 123 9.18 2.68 15.61
CA ILE A 123 9.09 1.55 16.53
C ILE A 123 10.50 1.07 16.85
N HIS A 124 10.88 1.15 18.13
CA HIS A 124 12.17 0.68 18.62
C HIS A 124 12.10 -0.81 18.99
N LYS A 125 12.62 -1.68 18.12
CA LYS A 125 12.66 -3.14 18.36
C LYS A 125 13.99 -3.52 19.00
N ALA A 126 13.97 -4.16 20.16
CA ALA A 126 15.19 -4.68 20.78
C ALA A 126 15.85 -5.74 19.88
N ARG A 127 17.18 -5.67 19.68
CA ARG A 127 17.88 -6.72 18.95
C ARG A 127 17.92 -8.00 19.78
N ALA A 128 17.50 -9.12 19.20
CA ALA A 128 17.51 -10.43 19.85
C ALA A 128 18.88 -10.84 20.43
N VAL A 129 19.98 -10.27 19.92
CA VAL A 129 21.36 -10.63 20.27
C VAL A 129 21.97 -9.67 21.31
N SER A 130 21.38 -8.48 21.56
CA SER A 130 21.85 -7.58 22.61
C SER A 130 20.71 -6.70 23.14
N GLN A 131 20.54 -6.70 24.47
CA GLN A 131 19.56 -5.84 25.16
C GLN A 131 19.93 -4.34 25.12
N THR A 132 21.11 -4.01 24.57
CA THR A 132 21.66 -2.65 24.52
C THR A 132 21.60 -2.02 23.12
N SER A 133 21.13 -2.76 22.12
CA SER A 133 20.98 -2.25 20.75
C SER A 133 19.55 -2.48 20.26
N TYR A 134 19.00 -1.48 19.58
CA TYR A 134 17.69 -1.53 18.98
C TYR A 134 17.80 -1.34 17.46
N ILE A 135 16.75 -1.73 16.75
CA ILE A 135 16.52 -1.41 15.35
C ILE A 135 15.31 -0.50 15.33
N ASP A 136 15.47 0.65 14.67
CA ASP A 136 14.39 1.58 14.41
C ASP A 136 13.70 1.14 13.12
N ASP A 137 12.38 1.02 13.19
CA ASP A 137 11.52 0.66 12.06
C ASP A 137 10.34 1.62 12.02
N VAL A 138 9.86 2.00 10.84
CA VAL A 138 8.71 2.90 10.71
C VAL A 138 7.45 2.06 10.54
N LYS A 139 6.41 2.34 11.32
CA LYS A 139 5.12 1.64 11.17
C LYS A 139 4.64 1.74 9.72
N HIS A 140 4.32 0.61 9.11
CA HIS A 140 3.91 0.48 7.70
C HIS A 140 5.00 0.70 6.64
N SER A 141 6.28 0.84 6.99
CA SER A 141 7.40 0.93 6.02
C SER A 141 7.38 -0.23 5.01
N ASP A 142 7.36 -1.46 5.50
CA ASP A 142 7.32 -2.69 4.70
C ASP A 142 6.09 -2.72 3.78
N PHE A 143 4.92 -2.33 4.31
CA PHE A 143 3.70 -2.22 3.52
C PHE A 143 3.84 -1.24 2.36
N ILE A 144 4.35 -0.03 2.64
CA ILE A 144 4.51 0.99 1.61
C ILE A 144 5.52 0.52 0.56
N ALA A 145 6.63 -0.10 0.96
CA ALA A 145 7.62 -0.65 0.03
C ALA A 145 7.02 -1.73 -0.90
N GLU A 146 6.28 -2.69 -0.35
CA GLU A 146 5.63 -3.75 -1.14
C GLU A 146 4.53 -3.16 -2.03
N PHE A 147 3.71 -2.25 -1.51
CA PHE A 147 2.63 -1.62 -2.27
C PHE A 147 3.17 -0.81 -3.45
N THR A 148 4.19 0.02 -3.24
CA THR A 148 4.78 0.78 -4.35
C THR A 148 5.53 -0.13 -5.31
N PHE A 149 6.20 -1.17 -4.84
CA PHE A 149 6.81 -2.17 -5.72
C PHE A 149 5.78 -2.81 -6.66
N GLU A 150 4.63 -3.25 -6.14
CA GLU A 150 3.57 -3.88 -6.96
C GLU A 150 2.93 -2.88 -7.93
N LEU A 151 2.73 -1.61 -7.51
CA LEU A 151 2.24 -0.55 -8.39
C LEU A 151 3.18 -0.31 -9.58
N VAL A 152 4.52 -0.33 -9.38
CA VAL A 152 5.48 -0.21 -10.48
C VAL A 152 5.43 -1.45 -11.36
N SER A 153 5.54 -2.63 -10.72
CA SER A 153 5.72 -3.91 -11.39
C SER A 153 4.58 -4.26 -12.32
N CYS A 154 3.38 -3.76 -12.04
CA CYS A 154 2.21 -3.97 -12.87
C CYS A 154 2.07 -3.01 -14.06
N GLU A 155 2.99 -2.04 -14.24
CA GLU A 155 3.08 -0.93 -15.22
C GLU A 155 1.85 0.02 -15.29
N THR A 156 0.64 -0.54 -15.20
CA THR A 156 -0.68 0.09 -15.31
C THR A 156 -0.92 1.18 -14.26
N HIS A 157 -0.20 1.12 -13.14
CA HIS A 157 -0.39 2.03 -12.01
C HIS A 157 0.89 2.74 -11.57
N ALA A 158 1.94 2.73 -12.40
CA ALA A 158 3.20 3.41 -12.07
C ALA A 158 2.99 4.93 -11.82
N ASP A 159 2.00 5.53 -12.49
CA ASP A 159 1.61 6.92 -12.30
C ASP A 159 1.06 7.22 -10.89
N LEU A 160 0.48 6.23 -10.22
CA LEU A 160 -0.02 6.39 -8.84
C LEU A 160 1.12 6.58 -7.85
N ILE A 161 2.29 5.97 -8.10
CA ILE A 161 3.46 6.15 -7.24
C ILE A 161 4.03 7.54 -7.42
N GLU A 162 4.11 8.03 -8.66
CA GLU A 162 4.52 9.40 -8.89
C GLU A 162 3.60 10.38 -8.15
N GLN A 163 2.28 10.20 -8.27
CA GLN A 163 1.29 11.02 -7.54
C GLN A 163 1.48 10.93 -6.03
N PHE A 164 1.69 9.72 -5.50
CA PHE A 164 1.92 9.48 -4.08
C PHE A 164 3.18 10.19 -3.58
N VAL A 165 4.33 9.96 -4.23
CA VAL A 165 5.62 10.54 -3.82
C VAL A 165 5.60 12.07 -3.98
N ARG A 166 5.00 12.60 -5.05
CA ARG A 166 4.76 14.06 -5.17
C ARG A 166 3.90 14.58 -4.04
N GLY A 167 2.83 13.85 -3.69
CA GLY A 167 1.98 14.18 -2.55
C GLY A 167 2.73 14.18 -1.22
N LEU A 168 3.75 13.34 -1.04
CA LEU A 168 4.63 13.44 0.13
C LEU A 168 5.53 14.68 0.04
N SER A 169 6.13 14.95 -1.13
CA SER A 169 7.16 15.98 -1.29
C SER A 169 6.66 17.42 -1.42
N ASP A 170 5.45 17.64 -1.94
CA ASP A 170 4.93 18.98 -2.24
C ASP A 170 4.23 19.64 -1.03
N ASN A 171 4.01 18.88 0.06
CA ASN A 171 3.36 19.36 1.27
C ASN A 171 4.36 19.98 2.25
N ASN A 172 4.92 21.14 1.86
CA ASN A 172 6.02 21.84 2.53
C ASN A 172 5.73 22.37 3.96
N ASN A 173 4.59 22.03 4.56
CA ASN A 173 4.25 22.39 5.95
C ASN A 173 3.75 21.20 6.77
N ASP A 174 3.63 20.01 6.18
CA ASP A 174 3.17 18.82 6.87
C ASP A 174 4.38 17.98 7.32
N PRO A 175 4.66 17.90 8.63
CA PRO A 175 5.82 17.18 9.13
C PRO A 175 5.67 15.66 8.98
N VAL A 176 4.46 15.11 8.97
CA VAL A 176 4.22 13.68 8.76
C VAL A 176 4.52 13.32 7.31
N LYS A 177 4.02 14.11 6.35
CA LYS A 177 4.30 13.88 4.92
C LYS A 177 5.78 14.09 4.60
N SER A 178 6.42 15.10 5.21
CA SER A 178 7.87 15.31 5.11
C SER A 178 8.68 14.14 5.68
N ALA A 179 8.27 13.60 6.83
CA ALA A 179 8.87 12.42 7.44
C ALA A 179 8.76 11.18 6.52
N TRP A 180 7.57 10.94 5.94
CA TRP A 180 7.37 9.87 4.96
C TRP A 180 8.15 10.07 3.68
N PHE A 181 8.28 11.30 3.17
CA PHE A 181 9.09 11.59 1.99
C PHE A 181 10.56 11.23 2.20
N LEU A 182 11.11 11.58 3.38
CA LEU A 182 12.47 11.24 3.76
C LEU A 182 12.64 9.73 3.93
N GLU A 183 11.68 9.04 4.57
CA GLU A 183 11.74 7.58 4.73
C GLU A 183 11.69 6.87 3.37
N TYR A 184 10.77 7.28 2.51
CA TYR A 184 10.68 6.74 1.14
C TYR A 184 12.01 6.93 0.41
N SER A 185 12.57 8.14 0.45
CA SER A 185 13.82 8.47 -0.24
C SER A 185 15.02 7.71 0.32
N ALA A 186 15.08 7.47 1.63
CA ALA A 186 16.22 6.86 2.30
C ALA A 186 16.22 5.33 2.25
N ARG A 187 15.05 4.70 2.37
CA ARG A 187 14.95 3.26 2.64
C ARG A 187 14.02 2.50 1.70
N LEU A 188 12.96 3.12 1.20
CA LEU A 188 11.95 2.42 0.38
C LEU A 188 12.22 2.55 -1.12
N TYR A 189 12.89 3.64 -1.53
CA TYR A 189 13.25 3.89 -2.92
C TYR A 189 14.20 2.81 -3.45
N SER A 190 13.85 2.26 -4.60
CA SER A 190 14.65 1.27 -5.32
C SER A 190 14.99 1.78 -6.73
N PRO A 191 16.25 2.15 -7.03
CA PRO A 191 16.62 2.66 -8.36
C PRO A 191 16.42 1.63 -9.48
N ALA A 192 16.36 0.34 -9.14
CA ALA A 192 16.13 -0.73 -10.09
C ALA A 192 14.66 -0.86 -10.52
N VAL A 193 13.74 -0.32 -9.72
CA VAL A 193 12.30 -0.48 -9.90
C VAL A 193 11.65 0.88 -10.16
N ASP A 194 11.87 1.88 -9.31
CA ASP A 194 11.15 3.15 -9.36
C ASP A 194 11.33 3.92 -10.67
N PRO A 195 10.24 4.51 -11.21
CA PRO A 195 10.27 5.23 -12.48
C PRO A 195 11.04 6.55 -12.38
N GLU A 196 11.52 7.05 -13.52
CA GLU A 196 12.38 8.25 -13.58
C GLU A 196 11.78 9.50 -12.90
N PRO A 197 10.46 9.80 -12.99
CA PRO A 197 9.88 10.92 -12.27
C PRO A 197 10.02 10.80 -10.74
N VAL A 198 9.84 9.60 -10.19
CA VAL A 198 10.02 9.32 -8.76
C VAL A 198 11.49 9.46 -8.39
N ARG A 199 12.39 8.85 -9.18
CA ARG A 199 13.85 8.96 -9.01
C ARG A 199 14.31 10.42 -8.97
N SER A 200 13.78 11.26 -9.85
CA SER A 200 14.13 12.67 -9.92
C SER A 200 13.71 13.42 -8.64
N LEU A 201 12.52 13.12 -8.11
CA LEU A 201 12.00 13.72 -6.88
C LEU A 201 12.81 13.35 -5.65
N VAL A 202 13.06 12.05 -5.44
CA VAL A 202 13.75 11.55 -4.23
C VAL A 202 15.25 11.86 -4.21
N LYS A 203 15.80 12.34 -5.34
CA LYS A 203 17.20 12.81 -5.46
C LYS A 203 17.32 14.34 -5.48
N ASP A 204 16.22 15.06 -5.41
CA ASP A 204 16.22 16.52 -5.37
C ASP A 204 16.67 17.00 -3.98
N GLN A 205 17.92 17.44 -3.89
CA GLN A 205 18.53 17.84 -2.61
C GLN A 205 17.83 19.04 -1.97
N GLU A 206 17.25 19.95 -2.76
CA GLU A 206 16.53 21.10 -2.22
C GLU A 206 15.27 20.63 -1.48
N ARG A 207 14.53 19.70 -2.09
CA ARG A 207 13.34 19.09 -1.47
C ARG A 207 13.68 18.26 -0.23
N LEU A 208 14.74 17.47 -0.30
CA LEU A 208 15.21 16.67 0.84
C LEU A 208 15.60 17.56 2.03
N ASN A 209 16.36 18.63 1.78
CA ASN A 209 16.74 19.58 2.82
C ASN A 209 15.52 20.30 3.41
N MET A 210 14.58 20.74 2.56
CA MET A 210 13.34 21.37 3.01
C MET A 210 12.50 20.44 3.90
N ALA A 211 12.32 19.18 3.50
CA ALA A 211 11.61 18.17 4.29
C ALA A 211 12.32 17.90 5.63
N ALA A 212 13.65 17.80 5.63
CA ALA A 212 14.43 17.62 6.85
C ALA A 212 14.31 18.81 7.80
N ASP A 213 14.31 20.04 7.29
CA ASP A 213 14.10 21.23 8.10
C ASP A 213 12.71 21.21 8.75
N ILE A 214 11.66 20.84 8.01
CA ILE A 214 10.31 20.71 8.59
C ILE A 214 10.30 19.69 9.74
N VAL A 215 10.91 18.51 9.54
CA VAL A 215 10.99 17.46 10.58
C VAL A 215 11.80 17.94 11.79
N ARG A 216 12.92 18.64 11.59
CA ARG A 216 13.77 19.18 12.67
C ARG A 216 13.04 20.20 13.54
N HIS A 217 12.19 21.03 12.94
CA HIS A 217 11.41 22.03 13.68
C HIS A 217 10.24 21.41 14.47
N HIS A 218 9.92 20.13 14.25
CA HIS A 218 8.91 19.40 15.00
C HIS A 218 9.57 18.45 16.02
N SER A 219 9.82 19.00 17.22
CA SER A 219 10.49 18.31 18.34
C SER A 219 9.95 16.91 18.63
N GLU A 220 8.65 16.66 18.48
CA GLU A 220 8.04 15.33 18.69
C GLU A 220 8.69 14.23 17.83
N PHE A 221 9.12 14.53 16.60
CA PHE A 221 9.81 13.55 15.75
C PHE A 221 11.24 13.30 16.21
N ILE A 222 11.98 14.36 16.48
CA ILE A 222 13.40 14.28 16.83
C ILE A 222 13.61 13.68 18.21
N ASP A 223 12.78 14.07 19.19
CA ASP A 223 12.95 13.66 20.58
C ASP A 223 12.53 12.20 20.81
N THR A 224 11.58 11.70 20.02
CA THR A 224 11.12 10.30 20.12
C THR A 224 12.08 9.33 19.45
N ALA A 225 12.74 9.72 18.36
CA ALA A 225 13.62 8.84 17.59
C ALA A 225 14.89 9.55 17.05
N PRO A 226 15.77 10.09 17.93
CA PRO A 226 16.89 10.92 17.50
C PRO A 226 17.94 10.16 16.69
N THR A 227 18.16 8.88 17.01
CA THR A 227 19.10 8.01 16.26
C THR A 227 18.59 7.72 14.87
N TYR A 228 17.30 7.38 14.76
CA TYR A 228 16.65 7.14 13.48
C TYR A 228 16.83 8.33 12.54
N TRP A 229 16.51 9.55 13.00
CA TRP A 229 16.60 10.74 12.15
C TRP A 229 18.02 11.10 11.76
N ARG A 230 18.97 11.01 12.70
CA ARG A 230 20.40 11.19 12.38
C ARG A 230 20.87 10.22 11.29
N ASP A 231 20.47 8.95 11.40
CA ASP A 231 20.86 7.93 10.44
C ASP A 231 20.15 8.14 9.08
N THR A 232 18.87 8.56 9.08
CA THR A 232 18.12 8.96 7.88
C THR A 232 18.78 10.12 7.15
N PHE A 233 19.12 11.22 7.86
CA PHE A 233 19.78 12.38 7.26
C PHE A 233 21.16 12.01 6.70
N LYS A 234 21.91 11.17 7.40
CA LYS A 234 23.20 10.67 6.92
C LYS A 234 23.06 9.84 5.63
N LEU A 235 22.05 8.97 5.53
CA LEU A 235 21.79 8.19 4.31
C LEU A 235 21.47 9.09 3.11
N LEU A 236 20.78 10.21 3.37
CA LEU A 236 20.36 11.18 2.36
C LEU A 236 21.38 12.30 2.09
N ASN A 237 22.55 12.27 2.74
CA ASN A 237 23.56 13.32 2.68
C ASN A 237 23.01 14.72 3.03
N ILE A 238 22.12 14.80 4.01
CA ILE A 238 21.57 16.05 4.54
C ILE A 238 22.41 16.48 5.74
N GLU A 239 22.94 17.70 5.68
CA GLU A 239 23.74 18.33 6.75
C GLU A 239 22.88 18.74 7.95
#